data_AF-A0A7J2RFP2-F1
#
_entry.id   AF-A0A7J2RFP2-F1
#
_cell.length_a   1.000
_cell.length_b   1.000
_cell.length_c   1.000
_cell.angle_alpha   90.00
_cell.angle_beta   90.00
_cell.angle_gamma   90.00
#
_symmetry.space_group_name_H-M   'P 1'
#
loop_
_entity.id
_entity.type
_entity.pdbx_description
1 polymer ?
#
loop_
_entity_poly.entity_id
_entity_poly.type
_entity_poly.pdbx_seq_one_letter_code
_entity_poly.pdbx_strand_id
1 'polypeptide(L)'
;MNSTTEIAEIAHETNRTYCQTLGDYSQVGWDFCEQWQRLSALDGVRAIERGIVTRPEESHENWWKHKEDEGWEYGEKKNYNKALGALTHPCMVPFNELPIEQQTKDHLFFAIVTTLLGR
;
A
#
# COMPACT_ATOMS: atom_id res chain seq x y z
N MET A 1 21.91 -8.01 -0.13
CA MET A 1 20.43 -8.07 -0.21
C MET A 1 19.91 -6.83 0.48
N ASN A 2 18.93 -6.16 -0.11
CA ASN A 2 18.29 -5.00 0.50
C ASN A 2 17.58 -5.41 1.79
N SER A 3 17.62 -4.55 2.80
CA SER A 3 16.81 -4.70 4.01
C SER A 3 15.32 -4.49 3.70
N THR A 4 14.43 -5.06 4.52
CA THR A 4 12.97 -4.85 4.41
C THR A 4 12.60 -3.37 4.35
N THR A 5 13.29 -2.52 5.12
CA THR A 5 13.05 -1.07 5.16
C THR A 5 13.42 -0.41 3.84
N GLU A 6 14.59 -0.73 3.27
CA GLU A 6 15.00 -0.19 1.97
C GLU A 6 14.04 -0.61 0.85
N ILE A 7 13.59 -1.87 0.86
CA ILE A 7 12.60 -2.36 -0.12
C ILE A 7 11.27 -1.62 0.03
N ALA A 8 10.78 -1.44 1.26
CA ALA A 8 9.53 -0.74 1.54
C ALA A 8 9.59 0.73 1.11
N GLU A 9 10.73 1.40 1.36
CA GLU A 9 10.97 2.77 0.94
C GLU A 9 10.97 2.91 -0.59
N ILE A 10 11.67 2.03 -1.30
CA ILE A 10 11.70 2.05 -2.77
C ILE A 10 10.31 1.80 -3.36
N ALA A 11 9.56 0.84 -2.81
CA ALA A 11 8.21 0.54 -3.26
C ALA A 11 7.23 1.71 -2.98
N HIS A 12 7.36 2.37 -1.82
CA HIS A 12 6.60 3.58 -1.48
C HIS A 12 6.89 4.73 -2.44
N GLU A 13 8.17 5.06 -2.66
CA GLU A 13 8.54 6.17 -3.56
C GLU A 13 8.14 5.90 -5.01
N THR A 14 8.14 4.62 -5.43
CA THR A 14 7.64 4.25 -6.76
C THR A 14 6.13 4.47 -6.88
N ASN A 15 5.35 4.03 -5.89
CA ASN A 15 3.90 4.27 -5.86
C ASN A 15 3.57 5.76 -5.78
N ARG A 16 4.30 6.53 -4.97
CA ARG A 16 4.17 7.99 -4.87
C ARG A 16 4.44 8.66 -6.22
N THR A 17 5.56 8.31 -6.87
CA THR A 17 5.92 8.87 -8.18
C THR A 17 4.89 8.50 -9.24
N TYR A 18 4.39 7.26 -9.22
CA TYR A 18 3.32 6.81 -10.10
C TYR A 18 2.04 7.66 -9.91
N CYS A 19 1.60 7.90 -8.67
CA CYS A 19 0.46 8.78 -8.38
C CYS A 19 0.66 10.21 -8.91
N GLN A 20 1.87 10.75 -8.85
CA GLN A 20 2.17 12.07 -9.40
C GLN A 20 2.02 12.13 -10.92
N THR A 21 2.28 11.03 -11.64
CA THR A 21 2.05 10.97 -13.10
C THR A 21 0.57 11.05 -13.45
N LEU A 22 -0.31 10.68 -12.51
CA LEU A 22 -1.77 10.78 -12.60
C LEU A 22 -2.30 12.12 -12.07
N GLY A 23 -1.43 13.04 -11.66
CA GLY A 23 -1.79 14.32 -11.05
C GLY A 23 -2.19 14.24 -9.57
N ASP A 24 -1.99 13.10 -8.91
CA ASP A 24 -2.22 12.94 -7.47
C ASP A 24 -0.93 13.22 -6.67
N TYR A 25 -0.91 14.36 -5.99
CA TYR A 25 0.18 14.80 -5.11
C TYR A 25 -0.14 14.63 -3.62
N SER A 26 -1.18 13.86 -3.27
CA SER A 26 -1.60 13.67 -1.88
C SER A 26 -0.61 12.85 -1.04
N GLN A 27 0.29 12.09 -1.67
CA GLN A 27 1.29 11.27 -0.98
C GLN A 27 2.58 12.05 -0.71
N VAL A 28 2.96 12.08 0.57
CA VAL A 28 4.24 12.65 1.02
C VAL A 28 5.39 11.66 0.84
N GLY A 29 6.61 12.18 0.74
CA GLY A 29 7.81 11.33 0.64
C GLY A 29 8.03 10.49 1.90
N TRP A 30 8.74 9.37 1.76
CA TRP A 30 8.98 8.38 2.83
C TRP A 30 9.41 9.03 4.15
N ASP A 31 10.37 9.96 4.11
CA ASP A 31 10.90 10.67 5.28
C ASP A 31 9.88 11.56 6.00
N PHE A 32 8.77 11.88 5.35
CA PHE A 32 7.68 12.70 5.89
C PHE A 32 6.41 11.89 6.19
N CYS A 33 6.37 10.61 5.81
CA CYS A 33 5.27 9.72 6.15
C CYS A 33 5.13 9.54 7.67
N GLU A 34 3.89 9.55 8.14
CA GLU A 34 3.58 9.12 9.50
C GLU A 34 3.93 7.64 9.69
N GLN A 35 4.23 7.25 10.94
CA GLN A 35 4.74 5.91 11.25
C GLN A 35 3.82 4.78 10.72
N TRP A 36 2.50 4.93 10.81
CA TRP A 36 1.56 3.91 10.36
C TRP A 36 1.62 3.69 8.83
N GLN A 37 1.94 4.71 8.04
CA GLN A 37 2.09 4.57 6.59
C GLN A 37 3.33 3.73 6.25
N ARG A 38 4.45 4.01 6.92
CA ARG A 38 5.68 3.21 6.78
C ARG A 38 5.48 1.77 7.22
N LEU A 39 4.77 1.56 8.34
CA LEU A 39 4.45 0.22 8.84
C LEU A 39 3.60 -0.56 7.83
N SER A 40 2.61 0.08 7.19
CA SER A 40 1.80 -0.55 6.14
C SER A 40 2.66 -1.05 4.97
N ALA A 41 3.64 -0.26 4.52
CA ALA A 41 4.55 -0.68 3.45
C ALA A 41 5.48 -1.81 3.91
N LEU A 42 6.05 -1.72 5.12
CA LEU A 42 6.88 -2.78 5.71
C LEU A 42 6.14 -4.11 5.82
N ASP A 43 4.87 -4.09 6.22
CA ASP A 43 4.06 -5.29 6.37
C ASP A 43 3.74 -5.94 5.01
N GLY A 44 3.49 -5.13 3.97
CA GLY A 44 3.36 -5.62 2.60
C GLY A 44 4.64 -6.33 2.11
N VAL A 45 5.81 -5.72 2.34
CA VAL A 45 7.09 -6.36 2.00
C VAL A 45 7.28 -7.69 2.74
N ARG A 46 7.01 -7.72 4.05
CA ARG A 46 7.13 -8.93 4.87
C ARG A 46 6.16 -10.03 4.43
N ALA A 47 4.95 -9.67 4.02
CA ALA A 47 3.97 -10.63 3.54
C ALA A 47 4.47 -11.33 2.26
N ILE A 48 5.05 -10.58 1.32
CA ILE A 48 5.66 -11.13 0.11
C ILE A 48 6.91 -11.95 0.44
N GLU A 49 7.79 -11.43 1.30
CA GLU A 49 9.01 -12.12 1.75
C GLU A 49 8.68 -13.48 2.40
N ARG A 50 7.62 -13.55 3.20
CA ARG A 50 7.18 -14.79 3.87
C ARG A 50 6.38 -15.72 2.97
N GLY A 51 6.06 -15.32 1.75
CA GLY A 51 5.21 -16.10 0.83
C GLY A 51 3.75 -16.16 1.24
N ILE A 52 3.30 -15.23 2.09
CA ILE A 52 1.87 -15.04 2.41
C ILE A 52 1.16 -14.40 1.23
N VAL A 53 1.84 -13.47 0.55
CA VAL A 53 1.41 -12.82 -0.69
C VAL A 53 2.31 -13.32 -1.81
N THR A 54 1.69 -13.90 -2.84
CA THR A 54 2.35 -14.50 -4.01
C THR A 54 1.91 -13.86 -5.32
N ARG A 55 0.93 -12.97 -5.28
CA ARG A 55 0.41 -12.25 -6.44
C ARG A 55 0.03 -10.79 -6.11
N PRO A 56 -0.03 -9.89 -7.10
CA PRO A 56 -0.45 -8.51 -6.91
C PRO A 56 -1.83 -8.36 -6.24
N GLU A 57 -2.81 -9.17 -6.64
CA GLU A 57 -4.18 -9.10 -6.10
C GLU A 57 -4.20 -9.45 -4.60
N GLU A 58 -3.38 -10.41 -4.19
CA GLU A 58 -3.21 -10.80 -2.78
C GLU A 58 -2.52 -9.70 -1.97
N SER A 59 -1.73 -8.82 -2.59
CA SER A 59 -1.15 -7.64 -1.92
C SER A 59 -2.25 -6.67 -1.49
N HIS A 60 -3.25 -6.44 -2.34
CA HIS A 60 -4.42 -5.62 -2.01
C HIS A 60 -5.27 -6.26 -0.91
N GLU A 61 -5.56 -7.56 -1.04
CA GLU A 61 -6.34 -8.30 -0.03
C GLU A 61 -5.65 -8.29 1.34
N ASN A 62 -4.32 -8.44 1.36
CA ASN A 62 -3.53 -8.34 2.59
C ASN A 62 -3.59 -6.92 3.17
N TRP A 63 -3.43 -5.88 2.35
CA TRP A 63 -3.58 -4.49 2.78
C TRP A 63 -4.97 -4.23 3.37
N TRP A 64 -6.03 -4.70 2.71
CA TRP A 64 -7.39 -4.53 3.18
C TRP A 64 -7.58 -5.19 4.53
N LYS A 65 -7.19 -6.47 4.68
CA LYS A 65 -7.33 -7.19 5.96
C LYS A 65 -6.66 -6.45 7.12
N HIS A 66 -5.43 -5.95 6.90
CA HIS A 66 -4.74 -5.15 7.90
C HIS A 66 -5.51 -3.87 8.27
N LYS A 67 -6.15 -3.22 7.28
CA LYS A 67 -7.00 -2.04 7.51
C LYS A 67 -8.25 -2.38 8.30
N GLU A 68 -8.92 -3.48 7.99
CA GLU A 68 -10.08 -3.96 8.79
C GLU A 68 -9.70 -4.24 10.24
N ASP A 69 -8.57 -4.93 10.46
CA ASP A 69 -8.06 -5.24 11.81
C ASP A 69 -7.72 -3.95 12.61
N GLU A 70 -7.33 -2.87 11.91
CA GLU A 70 -7.10 -1.54 12.49
C GLU A 70 -8.40 -0.72 12.71
N GLY A 71 -9.55 -1.25 12.30
CA GLY A 71 -10.86 -0.62 12.41
C GLY A 71 -11.18 0.38 11.30
N TRP A 72 -10.57 0.24 10.12
CA TRP A 72 -10.96 1.00 8.94
C TRP A 72 -12.20 0.37 8.29
N GLU A 73 -12.98 1.20 7.61
CA GLU A 73 -14.14 0.80 6.83
C GLU A 73 -14.16 1.47 5.45
N TYR A 74 -15.02 0.99 4.56
CA TYR A 74 -15.24 1.65 3.29
C TYR A 74 -15.82 3.07 3.49
N GLY A 75 -15.31 4.02 2.70
CA GLY A 75 -15.94 5.33 2.56
C GLY A 75 -15.43 6.07 1.33
N GLU A 76 -16.29 6.87 0.71
CA GLU A 76 -16.00 7.56 -0.56
C GLU A 76 -14.77 8.49 -0.50
N LYS A 77 -14.44 8.96 0.69
CA LYS A 77 -13.26 9.80 0.96
C LYS A 77 -12.43 9.16 2.05
N LYS A 78 -11.12 9.28 1.90
CA LYS A 78 -10.16 8.83 2.92
C LYS A 78 -10.26 9.70 4.17
N ASN A 79 -10.56 9.10 5.31
CA ASN A 79 -10.41 9.73 6.62
C ASN A 79 -9.42 8.93 7.44
N TYR A 80 -8.27 9.53 7.76
CA TYR A 80 -7.25 8.91 8.60
C TYR A 80 -7.18 9.54 10.01
N ASN A 81 -8.05 10.52 10.30
CA ASN A 81 -8.08 11.20 11.59
C ASN A 81 -9.26 10.68 12.43
N LYS A 82 -8.96 9.82 13.43
CA LYS A 82 -9.96 9.27 14.35
C LYS A 82 -10.75 10.34 15.11
N ALA A 83 -10.18 11.54 15.32
CA ALA A 83 -10.88 12.64 15.98
C ALA A 83 -11.97 13.26 15.09
N LEU A 84 -11.90 13.05 13.77
CA LEU A 84 -12.88 13.56 12.79
C LEU A 84 -13.95 12.53 12.40
N GLY A 85 -13.84 11.28 12.85
CA GLY A 85 -14.80 10.22 12.58
C GLY A 85 -14.16 8.84 12.40
N ALA A 86 -14.92 7.90 11.86
CA ALA A 86 -14.44 6.57 11.51
C ALA A 86 -13.29 6.64 10.49
N LEU A 87 -12.36 5.69 10.59
CA LEU A 87 -11.27 5.58 9.63
C LEU A 87 -11.83 5.01 8.33
N THR A 88 -11.71 5.74 7.22
CA THR A 88 -12.30 5.33 5.95
C THR A 88 -11.30 5.32 4.81
N HIS A 89 -11.46 4.40 3.86
CA HIS A 89 -10.67 4.40 2.62
C HIS A 89 -11.51 3.96 1.41
N PRO A 90 -11.45 4.69 0.27
CA PRO A 90 -12.28 4.38 -0.90
C PRO A 90 -11.88 3.06 -1.59
N CYS A 91 -10.64 2.62 -1.39
CA CYS A 91 -10.13 1.36 -1.95
C CYS A 91 -10.48 0.11 -1.13
N MET A 92 -11.26 0.21 -0.04
CA MET A 92 -11.76 -0.99 0.66
C MET A 92 -12.94 -1.61 -0.11
N VAL A 93 -12.64 -2.06 -1.34
CA VAL A 93 -13.51 -2.72 -2.30
C VAL A 93 -12.73 -3.85 -2.99
N PRO A 94 -13.39 -4.90 -3.53
CA PRO A 94 -12.72 -6.02 -4.19
C PRO A 94 -11.69 -5.58 -5.24
N PHE A 95 -10.60 -6.32 -5.40
CA PHE A 95 -9.50 -5.95 -6.30
C PHE A 95 -10.00 -5.65 -7.74
N ASN A 96 -10.95 -6.44 -8.23
CA ASN A 96 -11.57 -6.29 -9.54
C ASN A 96 -12.53 -5.08 -9.66
N GLU A 97 -12.91 -4.46 -8.55
CA GLU A 97 -13.72 -3.24 -8.49
C GLU A 97 -12.86 -1.97 -8.31
N LEU A 98 -11.56 -2.13 -8.06
CA LEU A 98 -10.65 -0.99 -8.00
C LEU A 98 -10.53 -0.29 -9.36
N PRO A 99 -10.38 1.04 -9.37
CA PRO A 99 -9.88 1.75 -10.56
C PRO A 99 -8.56 1.15 -11.03
N ILE A 100 -8.32 1.14 -12.34
CA ILE A 100 -7.10 0.57 -12.93
C ILE A 100 -5.83 1.22 -12.35
N GLU A 101 -5.93 2.50 -12.00
CA GLU A 101 -4.85 3.26 -11.38
C GLU A 101 -4.48 2.71 -10.01
N GLN A 102 -5.45 2.21 -9.23
CA GLN A 102 -5.18 1.60 -7.93
C GLN A 102 -4.63 0.18 -8.09
N GLN A 103 -5.22 -0.64 -8.97
CA GLN A 103 -4.68 -1.97 -9.28
C GLN A 103 -3.21 -1.92 -9.72
N THR A 104 -2.86 -0.90 -10.52
CA THR A 104 -1.49 -0.70 -11.01
C THR A 104 -0.50 -0.49 -9.86
N LYS A 105 -0.90 0.15 -8.77
CA LYS A 105 -0.03 0.32 -7.59
C LYS A 105 0.32 -1.03 -6.95
N ASP A 106 -0.62 -1.96 -6.87
CA ASP A 106 -0.37 -3.30 -6.32
C ASP A 106 0.55 -4.11 -7.26
N HIS A 107 0.36 -4.00 -8.57
CA HIS A 107 1.26 -4.59 -9.56
C HIS A 107 2.69 -4.05 -9.44
N LEU A 108 2.85 -2.72 -9.35
CA LEU A 108 4.15 -2.08 -9.19
C LEU A 108 4.80 -2.49 -7.87
N PHE A 109 4.07 -2.42 -6.76
CA PHE A 109 4.55 -2.81 -5.44
C PHE A 109 5.05 -4.26 -5.44
N PHE A 110 4.21 -5.20 -5.90
CA PHE A 110 4.58 -6.60 -5.96
C PHE A 110 5.85 -6.84 -6.80
N ALA A 111 5.88 -6.29 -8.03
CA ALA A 111 7.01 -6.48 -8.95
C ALA A 111 8.33 -5.93 -8.40
N ILE A 112 8.31 -4.76 -7.75
CA ILE A 112 9.49 -4.14 -7.14
C ILE A 112 9.99 -5.02 -5.99
N VAL A 113 9.09 -5.43 -5.10
CA VAL A 113 9.45 -6.21 -3.92
C VAL A 113 10.02 -7.56 -4.31
N THR A 114 9.40 -8.30 -5.23
CA THR A 114 9.93 -9.60 -5.68
C THR A 114 11.29 -9.46 -6.35
N THR A 115 11.46 -8.44 -7.21
CA THR A 115 12.73 -8.16 -7.88
C THR A 115 13.85 -7.90 -6.88
N LEU A 116 13.60 -7.07 -5.86
CA LEU A 116 14.61 -6.71 -4.84
C LEU A 116 14.89 -7.83 -3.84
N LEU A 117 13.93 -8.73 -3.63
CA LEU A 117 14.13 -9.98 -2.87
C LEU A 117 14.89 -11.05 -3.67
N GLY A 118 15.08 -10.86 -4.98
CA GLY A 118 15.72 -11.84 -5.86
C GLY A 118 14.85 -13.07 -6.12
N ARG A 119 13.53 -12.88 -6.20
CA ARG A 119 12.53 -13.91 -6.51
C ARG A 119 11.91 -13.73 -7.88
#